data_AF-A0A844Q9S1-F1
#
_entry.id   AF-A0A844Q9S1-F1
#
_cell.length_a   1.000
_cell.length_b   1.000
_cell.length_c   1.000
_cell.angle_alpha   90.00
_cell.angle_beta   90.00
_cell.angle_gamma   90.00
#
_symmetry.space_group_name_H-M   'P 1'
#
loop_
_entity.id
_entity.type
_entity.pdbx_description
1 polymer ?
#
loop_
_entity_poly.entity_id
_entity_poly.type
_entity_poly.pdbx_seq_one_letter_code
_entity_poly.pdbx_strand_id
1 'polypeptide(L)'
;MRQLIASILVIWMTIIPTHAFASLDTLDDGTYELDYTVLHADSGSASIANDYFEKPALLHVDGNERMIQLTLNHSEWTKELQAPDGDAFTDVRIVRDDRATDTTVVQFPIDRSLDEPLPMKMHVLIDTMDPVYDHRYTVRLDFDEASATAADERAFETAETDEPVTTEEDVESESAGPSGFITSIILILIVGTGVYFMMSQRKAKTS
;
A
#
# COMPACT_ATOMS: atom_id res chain seq x y z
N MET A 1 47.16 48.74 43.32
CA MET A 1 45.83 48.48 42.74
C MET A 1 46.03 48.10 41.27
N ARG A 2 45.98 46.81 40.94
CA ARG A 2 45.96 46.27 39.55
C ARG A 2 45.19 44.95 39.63
N GLN A 3 43.91 45.02 39.28
CA GLN A 3 43.00 43.87 39.25
C GLN A 3 43.26 43.07 37.96
N LEU A 4 43.46 41.76 38.11
CA LEU A 4 43.50 40.79 37.03
C LEU A 4 42.09 40.67 36.45
N ILE A 5 41.89 40.93 35.16
CA ILE A 5 40.62 40.64 34.49
C ILE A 5 40.75 39.23 33.92
N ALA A 6 40.11 38.30 34.62
CA ALA A 6 39.94 36.92 34.20
C ALA A 6 38.97 36.85 33.01
N SER A 7 39.40 36.14 31.97
CA SER A 7 38.58 35.75 30.82
C SER A 7 37.49 34.77 31.28
N ILE A 8 36.23 35.17 31.17
CA ILE A 8 35.08 34.26 31.30
C ILE A 8 34.46 34.16 29.91
N LEU A 9 34.78 33.06 29.23
CA LEU A 9 34.15 32.61 28.01
C LEU A 9 32.79 31.99 28.41
N VAL A 10 31.70 32.72 28.21
CA VAL A 10 30.33 32.22 28.42
C VAL A 10 30.02 31.24 27.30
N ILE A 11 30.13 29.95 27.60
CA ILE A 11 29.61 28.86 26.75
C ILE A 11 28.09 28.89 26.92
N TRP A 12 27.40 29.45 25.93
CA TRP A 12 25.96 29.38 25.80
C TRP A 12 25.62 27.98 25.27
N MET A 13 25.48 27.02 26.18
CA MET A 13 25.08 25.66 25.89
C MET A 13 23.56 25.65 25.63
N THR A 14 23.19 25.86 24.38
CA THR A 14 21.82 25.65 23.91
C THR A 14 21.50 24.16 24.02
N ILE A 15 20.60 23.83 24.94
CA ILE A 15 19.92 22.55 24.95
C ILE A 15 19.05 22.53 23.69
N ILE A 16 19.56 21.94 22.63
CA ILE A 16 18.74 21.58 21.48
C ILE A 16 17.75 20.54 22.01
N PRO A 17 16.43 20.76 21.94
CA PRO A 17 15.48 19.72 22.25
C PRO A 17 15.78 18.55 21.30
N THR A 18 16.26 17.44 21.84
CA THR A 18 16.35 16.19 21.10
C THR A 18 14.91 15.75 20.85
N HIS A 19 14.37 16.10 19.69
CA HIS A 19 13.22 15.39 19.15
C HIS A 19 13.68 13.94 19.00
N ALA A 20 13.08 13.04 19.78
CA ALA A 20 13.27 11.62 19.56
C ALA A 20 12.76 11.34 18.15
N PHE A 21 13.67 11.04 17.24
CA PHE A 21 13.31 10.46 15.96
C PHE A 21 12.72 9.10 16.29
N ALA A 22 11.41 8.95 16.09
CA ALA A 22 10.81 7.63 16.05
C ALA A 22 11.36 6.94 14.81
N SER A 23 12.00 5.80 14.99
CA SER A 23 12.36 4.92 13.87
C SER A 23 11.10 4.14 13.49
N LEU A 24 10.93 3.80 12.20
CA LEU A 24 9.79 3.00 11.76
C LEU A 24 9.69 1.64 12.48
N ASP A 25 10.80 1.13 13.03
CA ASP A 25 10.85 -0.09 13.84
C ASP A 25 10.14 0.04 15.21
N THR A 26 9.66 1.24 15.55
CA THR A 26 8.96 1.53 16.81
C THR A 26 7.55 2.05 16.62
N LEU A 27 7.02 2.01 15.39
CA LEU A 27 5.63 2.35 15.14
C LEU A 27 4.69 1.32 15.77
N ASP A 28 3.60 1.81 16.35
CA ASP A 28 2.47 0.99 16.76
C ASP A 28 1.70 0.51 15.52
N ASP A 29 0.83 -0.49 15.71
CA ASP A 29 -0.06 -0.95 14.64
C ASP A 29 -0.95 0.19 14.14
N GLY A 30 -1.07 0.33 12.81
CA GLY A 30 -1.84 1.39 12.20
C GLY A 30 -1.45 1.72 10.77
N THR A 31 -2.07 2.76 10.23
CA THR A 31 -1.77 3.30 8.90
C THR A 31 -1.11 4.67 9.02
N TYR A 32 -0.09 4.91 8.22
CA TYR A 32 0.73 6.11 8.24
C TYR A 32 0.92 6.65 6.82
N GLU A 33 0.86 7.96 6.66
CA GLU A 33 1.43 8.65 5.51
C GLU A 33 2.94 8.77 5.68
N LEU A 34 3.68 8.50 4.61
CA LEU A 34 5.14 8.50 4.60
C LEU A 34 5.66 9.23 3.35
N ASP A 35 6.40 10.31 3.55
CA ASP A 35 7.03 11.04 2.46
C ASP A 35 8.17 10.21 1.85
N TYR A 36 8.36 10.35 0.54
CA TYR A 36 9.42 9.66 -0.17
C TYR A 36 9.80 10.35 -1.48
N THR A 37 11.03 10.11 -1.94
CA THR A 37 11.51 10.54 -3.25
C THR A 37 11.92 9.33 -4.08
N VAL A 38 11.60 9.33 -5.38
CA VAL A 38 12.12 8.32 -6.31
C VAL A 38 13.45 8.81 -6.87
N LEU A 39 14.54 8.11 -6.57
CA LEU A 39 15.91 8.42 -6.98
C LEU A 39 16.36 7.60 -8.18
N HIS A 40 17.42 8.09 -8.84
CA HIS A 40 18.17 7.30 -9.82
C HIS A 40 18.83 6.06 -9.19
N ALA A 41 19.09 5.04 -10.00
CA ALA A 41 19.77 3.81 -9.57
C ALA A 41 21.14 4.07 -8.91
N ASP A 42 21.90 5.02 -9.44
CA ASP A 42 23.33 5.21 -9.17
C ASP A 42 23.67 6.57 -8.54
N SER A 43 22.68 7.42 -8.27
CA SER A 43 22.90 8.73 -7.67
C SER A 43 21.76 9.16 -6.73
N GLY A 44 22.07 10.00 -5.75
CA GLY A 44 21.11 10.59 -4.82
C GLY A 44 20.22 11.69 -5.42
N SER A 45 20.19 11.84 -6.75
CA SER A 45 19.33 12.80 -7.43
C SER A 45 17.97 12.18 -7.73
N ALA A 46 16.92 13.00 -7.67
CA ALA A 46 15.57 12.60 -8.06
C ALA A 46 15.55 12.11 -9.51
N SER A 47 14.90 10.97 -9.72
CA SER A 47 14.62 10.41 -11.03
C SER A 47 13.48 11.17 -11.69
N ILE A 48 13.46 11.21 -13.03
CA ILE A 48 12.26 11.63 -13.79
C ILE A 48 11.03 10.79 -13.40
N ALA A 49 11.25 9.53 -12.99
CA ALA A 49 10.19 8.67 -12.50
C ALA A 49 9.46 9.27 -11.28
N ASN A 50 10.09 10.15 -10.50
CA ASN A 50 9.49 10.71 -9.29
C ASN A 50 8.14 11.40 -9.54
N ASP A 51 7.99 12.05 -10.70
CA ASP A 51 6.77 12.81 -11.05
C ASP A 51 5.58 11.89 -11.39
N TYR A 52 5.83 10.58 -11.57
CA TYR A 52 4.82 9.57 -11.89
C TYR A 52 4.36 8.77 -10.66
N PHE A 53 4.94 9.07 -9.50
CA PHE A 53 4.67 8.41 -8.22
C PHE A 53 4.11 9.45 -7.26
N GLU A 54 2.79 9.41 -7.04
CA GLU A 54 2.08 10.33 -6.17
C GLU A 54 2.58 10.24 -4.72
N LYS A 55 2.51 11.37 -4.02
CA LYS A 55 2.96 11.53 -2.63
C LYS A 55 1.79 11.90 -1.72
N PRO A 56 1.80 11.50 -0.43
CA PRO A 56 2.77 10.59 0.20
C PRO A 56 2.51 9.11 -0.15
N ALA A 57 3.38 8.21 0.30
CA ALA A 57 3.07 6.77 0.34
C ALA A 57 2.18 6.46 1.55
N LEU A 58 1.50 5.32 1.53
CA LEU A 58 0.83 4.78 2.71
C LEU A 58 1.61 3.57 3.23
N LEU A 59 1.92 3.56 4.52
CA LEU A 59 2.52 2.47 5.26
C LEU A 59 1.47 1.88 6.21
N HIS A 60 1.22 0.58 6.12
CA HIS A 60 0.44 -0.16 7.09
C HIS A 60 1.36 -1.04 7.95
N VAL A 61 1.17 -0.99 9.27
CA VAL A 61 1.91 -1.75 10.28
C VAL A 61 0.92 -2.65 11.03
N ASP A 62 1.16 -3.96 11.02
CA ASP A 62 0.45 -4.96 11.82
C ASP A 62 1.46 -5.90 12.48
N GLY A 63 1.82 -5.58 13.72
CA GLY A 63 2.88 -6.23 14.48
C GLY A 63 4.24 -6.10 13.79
N ASN A 64 4.70 -7.19 13.16
CA ASN A 64 5.96 -7.21 12.42
C ASN A 64 5.76 -7.13 10.90
N GLU A 65 4.52 -7.20 10.41
CA GLU A 65 4.20 -7.09 9.00
C GLU A 65 4.07 -5.63 8.62
N ARG A 66 4.72 -5.25 7.51
CA ARG A 66 4.72 -3.88 6.99
C ARG A 66 4.42 -3.92 5.51
N MET A 67 3.42 -3.15 5.10
CA MET A 67 2.99 -3.07 3.71
C MET A 67 3.02 -1.62 3.25
N ILE A 68 3.63 -1.37 2.10
CA ILE A 68 3.62 -0.06 1.44
C ILE A 68 2.60 -0.07 0.32
N GLN A 69 1.84 1.02 0.21
CA GLN A 69 1.05 1.38 -0.96
C GLN A 69 1.58 2.63 -1.63
N LEU A 70 1.70 2.56 -2.96
CA LEU A 70 2.09 3.67 -3.82
C LEU A 70 0.99 3.88 -4.85
N THR A 71 0.69 5.15 -5.14
CA THR A 71 -0.18 5.51 -6.26
C THR A 71 0.67 5.97 -7.44
N LEU A 72 0.49 5.34 -8.59
CA LEU A 72 1.12 5.72 -9.85
C LEU A 72 0.11 6.51 -10.68
N ASN A 73 0.57 7.61 -11.27
CA ASN A 73 -0.13 8.32 -12.33
C ASN A 73 0.46 7.95 -13.70
N HIS A 74 -0.30 8.17 -14.76
CA HIS A 74 0.06 7.69 -16.11
C HIS A 74 0.43 6.19 -16.09
N SER A 75 -0.33 5.43 -15.30
CA SER A 75 -0.03 4.04 -14.96
C SER A 75 0.00 3.13 -16.18
N GLU A 76 -0.73 3.46 -17.25
CA GLU A 76 -0.69 2.76 -18.54
C GLU A 76 0.72 2.65 -19.14
N TRP A 77 1.64 3.59 -18.83
CA TRP A 77 3.01 3.54 -19.33
C TRP A 77 3.88 2.54 -18.58
N THR A 78 3.50 2.16 -17.36
CA THR A 78 4.26 1.22 -16.53
C THR A 78 3.73 -0.20 -16.75
N LYS A 79 4.46 -0.96 -17.55
CA LYS A 79 4.09 -2.34 -17.88
C LYS A 79 4.38 -3.33 -16.76
N GLU A 80 5.46 -3.11 -16.02
CA GLU A 80 5.92 -4.01 -14.97
C GLU A 80 6.58 -3.16 -13.87
N LEU A 81 6.24 -3.43 -12.62
CA LEU A 81 6.88 -2.83 -11.46
C LEU A 81 7.14 -3.94 -10.43
N GLN A 82 8.39 -4.04 -9.98
CA GLN A 82 8.82 -5.09 -9.07
C GLN A 82 9.52 -4.51 -7.86
N ALA A 83 9.11 -4.98 -6.69
CA ALA A 83 9.71 -4.65 -5.40
C ALA A 83 10.60 -5.79 -4.90
N PRO A 84 11.54 -5.52 -3.98
CA PRO A 84 12.31 -6.56 -3.31
C PRO A 84 11.41 -7.48 -2.49
N ASP A 85 11.68 -8.77 -2.55
CA ASP A 85 11.05 -9.82 -1.75
C ASP A 85 12.16 -10.80 -1.35
N GLY A 86 12.73 -10.61 -0.16
CA GLY A 86 13.98 -11.24 0.25
C GLY A 86 15.16 -10.87 -0.66
N ASP A 87 15.77 -11.89 -1.26
CA ASP A 87 16.90 -11.76 -2.19
C ASP A 87 16.47 -11.60 -3.67
N ALA A 88 15.16 -11.57 -3.94
CA ALA A 88 14.59 -11.51 -5.28
C ALA A 88 13.81 -10.22 -5.52
N PHE A 89 13.32 -10.05 -6.76
CA PHE A 89 12.36 -9.02 -7.13
C PHE A 89 11.09 -9.71 -7.61
N THR A 90 9.95 -9.30 -7.07
CA THR A 90 8.62 -9.85 -7.39
C THR A 90 7.70 -8.71 -7.83
N ASP A 91 6.78 -9.00 -8.75
CA ASP A 91 5.77 -8.04 -9.18
C ASP A 91 4.98 -7.50 -7.99
N VAL A 92 4.78 -6.18 -7.97
CA VAL A 92 3.92 -5.55 -6.97
C VAL A 92 2.47 -5.97 -7.19
N ARG A 93 1.71 -6.06 -6.10
CA ARG A 93 0.28 -6.35 -6.19
C ARG A 93 -0.48 -5.09 -6.58
N ILE A 94 -1.32 -5.14 -7.61
CA ILE A 94 -2.29 -4.08 -7.89
C ILE A 94 -3.47 -4.24 -6.92
N VAL A 95 -3.81 -3.19 -6.18
CA VAL A 95 -4.96 -3.18 -5.25
C VAL A 95 -6.13 -2.35 -5.81
N ARG A 96 -5.84 -1.38 -6.68
CA ARG A 96 -6.83 -0.62 -7.45
C ARG A 96 -6.25 -0.17 -8.80
N ASP A 97 -7.07 -0.25 -9.84
CA ASP A 97 -6.78 0.26 -11.19
C ASP A 97 -7.94 1.17 -11.62
N ASP A 98 -7.68 2.47 -11.79
CA ASP A 98 -8.63 3.46 -12.28
C ASP A 98 -8.21 3.98 -13.66
N ARG A 99 -8.84 3.40 -14.68
CA ARG A 99 -8.63 3.76 -16.08
C ARG A 99 -9.21 5.11 -16.48
N ALA A 100 -10.13 5.67 -15.71
CA ALA A 100 -10.70 6.98 -16.01
C ALA A 100 -9.72 8.11 -15.69
N THR A 101 -8.92 7.91 -14.64
CA THR A 101 -7.87 8.86 -14.22
C THR A 101 -6.46 8.43 -14.62
N ASP A 102 -6.31 7.23 -15.18
CA ASP A 102 -5.02 6.58 -15.45
C ASP A 102 -4.14 6.55 -14.19
N THR A 103 -4.73 6.03 -13.11
CA THR A 103 -4.05 5.83 -11.84
C THR A 103 -4.14 4.39 -11.37
N THR A 104 -3.05 3.88 -10.83
CA THR A 104 -2.99 2.54 -10.24
C THR A 104 -2.41 2.61 -8.84
N VAL A 105 -3.06 1.94 -7.88
CA VAL A 105 -2.52 1.75 -6.53
C VAL A 105 -1.89 0.37 -6.46
N VAL A 106 -0.60 0.34 -6.10
CA VAL A 106 0.19 -0.88 -5.96
C VAL A 106 0.60 -1.09 -4.52
N GLN A 107 0.78 -2.35 -4.13
CA GLN A 107 1.12 -2.77 -2.78
C GLN A 107 2.25 -3.81 -2.79
N PHE A 108 3.17 -3.71 -1.84
CA PHE A 108 4.22 -4.70 -1.62
C PHE A 108 4.69 -4.73 -0.15
N PRO A 109 5.21 -5.87 0.33
CA PRO A 109 5.73 -5.99 1.69
C PRO A 109 7.09 -5.32 1.85
N ILE A 110 7.39 -4.92 3.08
CA ILE A 110 8.70 -4.42 3.51
C ILE A 110 9.29 -5.36 4.55
N ASP A 111 10.40 -6.01 4.20
CA ASP A 111 11.11 -6.97 5.04
C ASP A 111 12.36 -6.39 5.74
N ARG A 112 12.62 -5.09 5.56
CA ARG A 112 13.85 -4.40 5.99
C ARG A 112 13.54 -3.01 6.56
N SER A 113 14.56 -2.37 7.15
CA SER A 113 14.48 -0.95 7.53
C SER A 113 14.44 -0.08 6.26
N LEU A 114 13.84 1.10 6.34
CA LEU A 114 13.72 2.05 5.24
C LEU A 114 14.75 3.18 5.36
N ASP A 115 15.82 2.97 6.15
CA ASP A 115 16.95 3.87 6.33
C ASP A 115 17.85 3.97 5.10
N GLU A 116 17.79 2.95 4.22
CA GLU A 116 18.43 2.96 2.91
C GLU A 116 17.39 2.97 1.77
N PRO A 117 17.67 3.67 0.65
CA PRO A 117 16.74 3.72 -0.47
C PRO A 117 16.43 2.35 -1.07
N LEU A 118 15.15 1.98 -1.10
CA LEU A 118 14.65 0.68 -1.54
C LEU A 118 14.68 0.57 -3.08
N PRO A 119 15.44 -0.36 -3.69
CA PRO A 119 15.48 -0.49 -5.14
C PRO A 119 14.19 -1.10 -5.70
N MET A 120 13.71 -0.57 -6.82
CA MET A 120 12.57 -1.06 -7.59
C MET A 120 13.01 -1.32 -9.04
N LYS A 121 12.50 -2.37 -9.68
CA LYS A 121 12.66 -2.59 -11.13
C LYS A 121 11.39 -2.19 -11.85
N MET A 122 11.55 -1.49 -12.96
CA MET A 122 10.44 -0.94 -13.72
C MET A 122 10.62 -1.21 -15.21
N HIS A 123 9.55 -1.62 -15.90
CA HIS A 123 9.47 -1.68 -17.36
C HIS A 123 8.48 -0.62 -17.82
N VAL A 124 8.99 0.40 -18.50
CA VAL A 124 8.16 1.43 -19.14
C VAL A 124 7.97 1.05 -20.61
N LEU A 125 6.72 0.97 -21.06
CA LEU A 125 6.36 0.70 -22.44
C LEU A 125 5.30 1.71 -22.89
N ILE A 126 5.63 2.49 -23.92
CA ILE A 126 4.70 3.39 -24.60
C ILE A 126 4.71 3.03 -26.08
N ASP A 127 3.80 2.14 -26.47
CA ASP A 127 3.70 1.61 -27.84
C ASP A 127 3.04 2.58 -28.83
N THR A 128 2.41 3.64 -28.31
CA THR A 128 1.79 4.72 -29.07
C THR A 128 2.79 5.79 -29.55
N MET A 129 4.03 5.78 -29.04
CA MET A 129 5.10 6.68 -29.50
C MET A 129 5.78 6.16 -30.78
N ASP A 130 6.32 7.07 -31.59
CA ASP A 130 7.18 6.77 -32.73
C ASP A 130 8.55 7.47 -32.59
N PRO A 131 9.65 6.74 -32.33
CA PRO A 131 9.70 5.29 -32.15
C PRO A 131 9.07 4.84 -30.83
N VAL A 132 8.66 3.56 -30.77
CA VAL A 132 8.15 2.92 -29.54
C VAL A 132 9.15 3.08 -28.41
N TYR A 133 8.66 3.53 -27.26
CA TYR A 133 9.47 3.67 -26.05
C TYR A 133 9.37 2.38 -25.24
N ASP A 134 10.45 1.60 -25.18
CA ASP A 134 10.52 0.32 -24.43
C ASP A 134 11.82 0.29 -23.63
N HIS A 135 11.73 0.59 -22.34
CA HIS A 135 12.89 0.71 -21.47
C HIS A 135 12.68 0.07 -20.11
N ARG A 136 13.75 -0.56 -19.61
CA ARG A 136 13.81 -1.13 -18.27
C ARG A 136 14.75 -0.31 -17.41
N TYR A 137 14.26 0.07 -16.23
CA TYR A 137 14.96 0.90 -15.28
C TYR A 137 15.06 0.24 -13.92
N THR A 138 16.08 0.64 -13.18
CA THR A 138 16.09 0.52 -11.72
C THR A 138 15.95 1.92 -11.14
N VAL A 139 15.04 2.09 -10.20
CA VAL A 139 14.88 3.31 -9.41
C VAL A 139 15.00 2.95 -7.95
N ARG A 140 15.14 3.94 -7.06
CA ARG A 140 15.20 3.69 -5.61
C ARG A 140 14.22 4.59 -4.89
N LEU A 141 13.42 4.03 -3.98
CA LEU A 141 12.50 4.78 -3.14
C LEU A 141 13.24 5.19 -1.87
N ASP A 142 13.45 6.48 -1.69
CA ASP A 142 14.09 7.07 -0.52
C ASP A 142 13.00 7.61 0.40
N PHE A 143 12.65 6.86 1.44
CA PHE A 143 11.60 7.20 2.38
C PHE A 143 12.14 8.09 3.51
N ASP A 144 11.38 9.11 3.89
CA ASP A 144 11.68 9.88 5.09
C ASP A 144 10.96 9.27 6.29
N GLU A 145 11.63 8.36 7.01
CA GLU A 145 11.07 7.71 8.21
C GLU A 145 10.52 8.71 9.26
N ALA A 146 11.13 9.90 9.35
CA ALA A 146 10.75 10.90 10.33
C ALA A 146 9.48 11.68 9.93
N SER A 147 9.02 11.55 8.67
CA SER A 147 7.78 12.16 8.18
C SER A 147 6.52 11.38 8.55
N ALA A 148 6.67 10.15 9.07
CA ALA A 148 5.56 9.24 9.35
C ALA A 148 4.48 9.90 10.21
N THR A 149 3.28 10.04 9.63
CA THR A 149 2.13 10.67 10.31
C THR A 149 0.92 9.74 10.22
N ALA A 150 0.23 9.53 11.34
CA ALA A 150 -0.92 8.63 11.37
C ALA A 150 -2.02 9.07 10.39
N ALA A 151 -2.56 8.11 9.65
CA ALA A 151 -3.61 8.28 8.64
C ALA A 151 -4.88 7.50 9.03
N ASP A 152 -6.00 7.78 8.35
CA ASP A 152 -7.21 6.96 8.50
C ASP A 152 -6.93 5.55 7.95
N GLU A 153 -7.26 4.50 8.70
CA GLU A 153 -7.09 3.12 8.25
C GLU A 153 -7.80 2.82 6.94
N ARG A 154 -8.89 3.53 6.62
CA ARG A 154 -9.63 3.38 5.36
C ARG A 154 -8.86 3.90 4.14
N ALA A 155 -7.80 4.68 4.34
CA ALA A 155 -6.93 5.12 3.25
C ALA A 155 -6.11 3.96 2.68
N PHE A 156 -5.80 2.95 3.50
CA PHE A 156 -5.06 1.77 3.05
C PHE A 156 -5.99 0.81 2.31
N GLU A 157 -5.82 0.72 0.99
CA GLU A 157 -6.73 -0.01 0.11
C GLU A 157 -6.48 -1.52 0.17
N THR A 158 -7.33 -2.28 0.85
CA THR A 158 -7.28 -3.74 0.73
C THR A 158 -7.79 -4.13 -0.65
N ALA A 159 -7.05 -4.98 -1.38
CA ALA A 159 -7.44 -5.44 -2.70
C ALA A 159 -8.92 -5.87 -2.73
N GLU A 160 -9.72 -5.19 -3.55
CA GLU A 160 -11.09 -5.62 -3.82
C GLU A 160 -11.01 -7.03 -4.44
N THR A 161 -11.52 -8.02 -3.71
CA THR A 161 -11.94 -9.27 -4.34
C THR A 161 -13.16 -8.87 -5.15
N ASP A 162 -13.02 -8.92 -6.46
CA ASP A 162 -14.06 -8.69 -7.46
C ASP A 162 -15.19 -9.74 -7.27
N GLU A 163 -15.98 -9.58 -6.21
CA GLU A 163 -17.28 -10.23 -6.07
C GLU A 163 -18.25 -9.45 -6.98
N PRO A 164 -18.89 -10.09 -7.95
CA PRO A 164 -19.79 -9.40 -8.85
C PRO A 164 -20.95 -8.84 -8.05
N VAL A 165 -21.07 -7.51 -8.01
CA VAL A 165 -22.32 -6.84 -7.66
C VAL A 165 -23.35 -7.24 -8.72
N THR A 166 -24.09 -8.30 -8.44
CA THR A 166 -25.34 -8.60 -9.13
C THR A 166 -26.32 -7.55 -8.66
N THR A 167 -26.36 -6.42 -9.35
CA THR A 167 -27.49 -5.49 -9.27
C THR A 167 -28.66 -6.19 -9.93
N GLU A 168 -29.51 -6.82 -9.11
CA GLU A 168 -30.83 -7.28 -9.51
C GLU A 168 -31.60 -6.07 -10.05
N GLU A 169 -31.96 -6.12 -11.34
CA GLU A 169 -32.91 -5.18 -11.93
C GLU A 169 -34.27 -5.37 -11.25
N ASP A 170 -34.60 -4.49 -10.31
CA ASP A 170 -35.98 -4.26 -9.89
C ASP A 170 -36.74 -3.60 -11.06
N VAL A 171 -37.30 -4.42 -11.94
CA VAL A 171 -38.35 -3.99 -12.87
C VAL A 171 -39.67 -3.92 -12.11
N GLU A 172 -39.92 -2.76 -11.50
CA GLU A 172 -41.23 -2.43 -10.93
C GLU A 172 -42.22 -2.12 -12.06
N SER A 173 -42.99 -3.14 -12.42
CA SER A 173 -44.17 -3.02 -13.29
C SER A 173 -45.38 -2.58 -12.46
N GLU A 174 -45.77 -1.30 -12.58
CA GLU A 174 -47.00 -0.79 -11.97
C GLU A 174 -48.23 -0.89 -12.91
N SER A 175 -49.26 -1.58 -12.39
CA SER A 175 -50.71 -1.38 -12.59
C SER A 175 -51.38 -1.78 -13.93
N ALA A 176 -52.19 -2.86 -13.90
CA ALA A 176 -53.66 -2.73 -13.90
C ALA A 176 -54.42 -4.09 -13.80
N GLY A 177 -55.21 -4.26 -12.72
CA GLY A 177 -56.54 -4.88 -12.77
C GLY A 177 -56.68 -6.37 -12.36
N PRO A 178 -57.78 -6.75 -11.67
CA PRO A 178 -57.77 -7.84 -10.70
C PRO A 178 -58.52 -9.09 -11.19
N SER A 179 -58.01 -10.29 -10.88
CA SER A 179 -58.89 -11.44 -10.66
C SER A 179 -58.16 -12.63 -10.02
N GLY A 180 -58.65 -13.03 -8.84
CA GLY A 180 -58.83 -14.44 -8.56
C GLY A 180 -57.79 -15.17 -7.70
N PHE A 181 -58.20 -15.39 -6.45
CA PHE A 181 -58.15 -16.69 -5.76
C PHE A 181 -56.84 -17.25 -5.16
N ILE A 182 -56.88 -17.34 -3.82
CA ILE A 182 -56.64 -18.55 -2.98
C ILE A 182 -55.17 -18.89 -2.61
N THR A 183 -54.85 -18.59 -1.35
CA THR A 183 -54.16 -19.40 -0.32
C THR A 183 -53.40 -20.68 -0.74
N SER A 184 -52.15 -20.86 -0.28
CA SER A 184 -51.60 -22.05 0.42
C SER A 184 -50.06 -21.94 0.55
N ILE A 185 -49.50 -21.88 1.77
CA ILE A 185 -48.88 -22.99 2.54
C ILE A 185 -47.40 -23.30 2.17
N ILE A 186 -46.55 -22.94 3.13
CA ILE A 186 -45.30 -23.53 3.69
C ILE A 186 -44.82 -24.92 3.16
N LEU A 187 -43.48 -25.07 3.13
CA LEU A 187 -42.58 -26.23 3.49
C LEU A 187 -41.59 -26.59 2.35
N ILE A 188 -40.25 -26.61 2.52
CA ILE A 188 -39.37 -27.74 2.94
C ILE A 188 -37.91 -27.20 2.91
N LEU A 189 -37.17 -27.09 4.03
CA LEU A 189 -36.25 -28.04 4.69
C LEU A 189 -34.87 -28.32 3.99
N ILE A 190 -33.82 -27.71 4.57
CA ILE A 190 -32.48 -28.20 4.99
C ILE A 190 -31.73 -29.22 4.11
N VAL A 191 -30.56 -28.80 3.57
CA VAL A 191 -29.26 -29.53 3.51
C VAL A 191 -28.16 -28.45 3.32
N GLY A 192 -26.99 -28.43 3.98
CA GLY A 192 -26.40 -29.37 4.90
C GLY A 192 -25.11 -28.80 5.52
N THR A 193 -25.00 -28.98 6.82
CA THR A 193 -23.82 -28.87 7.68
C THR A 193 -22.83 -30.00 7.39
N GLY A 194 -22.29 -30.03 6.15
CA GLY A 194 -21.43 -31.12 5.66
C GLY A 194 -19.93 -30.92 5.83
N VAL A 195 -19.45 -29.71 6.11
CA VAL A 195 -17.99 -29.42 6.05
C VAL A 195 -17.29 -29.49 7.42
N TYR A 196 -18.02 -29.42 8.54
CA TYR A 196 -17.39 -29.30 9.86
C TYR A 196 -16.93 -30.63 10.48
N PHE A 197 -17.47 -31.79 10.06
CA PHE A 197 -17.16 -33.07 10.70
C PHE A 197 -15.91 -33.79 10.16
N MET A 198 -15.34 -33.35 9.02
CA MET A 198 -14.24 -34.08 8.35
C MET A 198 -12.82 -33.62 8.73
N MET A 199 -12.64 -32.62 9.60
CA MET A 199 -11.31 -32.16 10.03
C MET A 199 -10.89 -32.59 11.44
N SER A 200 -11.78 -33.15 12.26
CA SER A 200 -11.47 -33.41 13.69
C SER A 200 -10.69 -34.72 13.97
N GLN A 201 -10.63 -35.69 13.05
CA GLN A 201 -10.05 -37.01 13.36
C GLN A 201 -8.59 -37.22 12.90
N ARG A 202 -7.92 -36.23 12.29
CA ARG A 202 -6.53 -36.42 11.79
C ARG A 202 -5.43 -36.32 12.85
N LYS A 203 -5.74 -36.14 14.15
CA LYS A 203 -4.72 -36.00 15.22
C LYS A 203 -4.54 -37.19 16.17
N ALA A 204 -5.16 -38.34 15.93
CA ALA A 204 -5.05 -39.48 16.85
C ALA A 204 -4.70 -40.80 16.15
N LYS A 205 -3.49 -40.92 15.59
CA LYS A 205 -2.71 -42.17 15.54
C LYS A 205 -1.35 -41.97 14.86
N THR A 206 -0.35 -41.66 15.66
CA THR A 206 1.06 -41.99 15.38
C THR A 206 1.61 -42.66 16.62
N SER A 207 1.63 -43.99 16.57
CA SER A 207 2.60 -44.86 17.24
C SER A 207 3.03 -45.90 16.22
#